data_AF-A0A2R3QDQ3-F1
#
_entry.id   AF-A0A2R3QDQ3-F1
#
_cell.length_a   1.000
_cell.length_b   1.000
_cell.length_c   1.000
_cell.angle_alpha   90.00
_cell.angle_beta   90.00
_cell.angle_gamma   90.00
#
_symmetry.space_group_name_H-M   'P 1'
#
loop_
_entity.id
_entity.type
_entity.pdbx_description
1 polymer ?
#
loop_
_entity_poly.entity_id
_entity_poly.type
_entity_poly.pdbx_seq_one_letter_code
_entity_poly.pdbx_strand_id
1 'polypeptide(L)'
;MAALEPHYLAILKTVLATRFVPYLPPLLGKVSAADQAAKQLSRAFSAFVLHKLLDITPQAAAASVVDDFNDKGIDAIHYDATTETLYLLQTKLKESEQFKQEDALPFCEGVRLLLKQDFSAFNANVQNRKADIESALDSCSHIKLVVPYTGDGVSHTASDALQALLADEDLDEERLIKQVEYYSATEIARDLLAEQAYQPVHTDIALQKYEKVEHPRSTYYGVARLGDLVALHQTHGKALYERNIRYFLGSSKSDVNKAIKTTLHDAPGDFFYLNNGVTAVCDLIEPKATKNGAKKFKVRGLSIINGAQTVASAAEFVRQHPGKSIDDAKVMLTLIKAPADGPFGKRVTKARNHQNPVQTANFASLDENQERLRQEIAHLRFDYHYRPEALATGPTAITLDEALRALASQQHDPRYAVWLKSEPARLANPDSAEYQALFANTLTGAALVNAVLCHRAIRALVVDYERRAPARSQERLIYRHGIHVITAVMMKRLRNRIGAAAVVDAAAINALLSQADTLDQLRQHAFSLGQQRLTFEGPLAYFRNQSNVTAFLADLMETHFALTADQAIAPLRNIQTAADVYPRKRLLDYLSSRAPQL
;
A
#
# COMPACT_ATOMS: atom_id res chain seq x y z
N MET A 1 -20.80 8.77 -7.00
CA MET A 1 -19.35 8.48 -6.83
C MET A 1 -19.23 7.12 -6.16
N ALA A 2 -18.06 6.48 -6.12
CA ALA A 2 -17.94 5.24 -5.36
C ALA A 2 -17.86 5.54 -3.85
N ALA A 3 -18.46 4.71 -3.02
CA ALA A 3 -18.25 4.76 -1.58
C ALA A 3 -16.81 4.40 -1.22
N LEU A 4 -16.37 4.81 -0.03
CA LEU A 4 -15.06 4.43 0.50
C LEU A 4 -15.02 2.91 0.69
N GLU A 5 -14.03 2.26 0.09
CA GLU A 5 -13.93 0.81 0.17
C GLU A 5 -13.77 0.34 1.63
N PRO A 6 -14.33 -0.83 2.00
CA PRO A 6 -14.36 -1.29 3.39
C PRO A 6 -12.99 -1.34 4.07
N HIS A 7 -11.94 -1.67 3.31
CA HIS A 7 -10.58 -1.74 3.82
C HIS A 7 -10.01 -0.35 4.17
N TYR A 8 -10.26 0.68 3.36
CA TYR A 8 -9.91 2.06 3.68
C TYR A 8 -10.74 2.58 4.85
N LEU A 9 -12.02 2.21 4.95
CA LEU A 9 -12.86 2.58 6.09
C LEU A 9 -12.32 1.98 7.41
N ALA A 10 -11.81 0.76 7.38
CA ALA A 10 -11.16 0.14 8.55
C ALA A 10 -9.86 0.86 8.95
N ILE A 11 -9.03 1.24 7.96
CA ILE A 11 -7.83 2.07 8.18
C ILE A 11 -8.22 3.43 8.77
N LEU A 12 -9.19 4.12 8.17
CA LEU A 12 -9.69 5.42 8.62
C LEU A 12 -10.13 5.33 10.09
N LYS A 13 -11.00 4.39 10.45
CA LYS A 13 -11.47 4.22 11.84
C LYS A 13 -10.32 4.04 12.83
N THR A 14 -9.27 3.30 12.43
CA THR A 14 -8.07 3.12 13.26
C THR A 14 -7.29 4.42 13.44
N VAL A 15 -7.10 5.19 12.36
CA VAL A 15 -6.47 6.51 12.38
C VAL A 15 -7.25 7.48 13.27
N LEU A 16 -8.56 7.56 13.09
CA LEU A 16 -9.46 8.42 13.88
C LEU A 16 -9.36 8.10 15.37
N ALA A 17 -9.50 6.81 15.74
CA ALA A 17 -9.45 6.35 17.13
C ALA A 17 -8.12 6.66 17.82
N THR A 18 -7.00 6.49 17.10
CA THR A 18 -5.66 6.57 17.72
C THR A 18 -5.08 7.98 17.74
N ARG A 19 -5.45 8.84 16.78
CA ARG A 19 -4.79 10.15 16.59
C ARG A 19 -5.65 11.36 16.87
N PHE A 20 -6.97 11.23 16.80
CA PHE A 20 -7.89 12.37 16.91
C PHE A 20 -8.79 12.26 18.13
N VAL A 21 -9.36 11.08 18.38
CA VAL A 21 -10.23 10.84 19.56
C VAL A 21 -9.58 11.28 20.90
N PRO A 22 -8.29 11.07 21.16
CA PRO A 22 -7.66 11.50 22.42
C PRO A 22 -7.67 13.02 22.65
N TYR A 23 -7.88 13.83 21.61
CA TYR A 23 -7.84 15.30 21.66
C TYR A 23 -9.20 15.96 21.47
N LEU A 24 -10.26 15.18 21.25
CA LEU A 24 -11.60 15.73 21.08
C LEU A 24 -12.13 16.35 22.37
N PRO A 25 -12.95 17.40 22.29
CA PRO A 25 -13.65 17.91 23.45
C PRO A 25 -14.53 16.82 24.08
N PRO A 26 -14.76 16.83 25.41
CA PRO A 26 -15.62 15.86 26.06
C PRO A 26 -17.02 15.80 25.43
N LEU A 27 -17.65 14.62 25.47
CA LEU A 27 -19.05 14.49 25.06
C LEU A 27 -19.97 15.20 26.07
N LEU A 28 -21.00 15.88 25.58
CA LEU A 28 -21.98 16.60 26.40
C LEU A 28 -23.07 15.68 26.97
N GLY A 29 -23.32 14.52 26.34
CA GLY A 29 -24.39 13.58 26.71
C GLY A 29 -23.94 12.24 27.33
N LYS A 30 -24.86 11.56 28.01
CA LYS A 30 -24.67 10.18 28.52
C LYS A 30 -25.18 9.15 27.51
N VAL A 31 -24.32 8.71 26.60
CA VAL A 31 -24.61 7.63 25.64
C VAL A 31 -24.08 6.28 26.15
N SER A 32 -24.54 5.15 25.60
CA SER A 32 -23.94 3.84 25.89
C SER A 32 -22.47 3.79 25.44
N ALA A 33 -21.64 2.94 26.03
CA ALA A 33 -20.21 2.89 25.68
C ALA A 33 -19.95 2.60 24.18
N ALA A 34 -20.80 1.78 23.55
CA ALA A 34 -20.69 1.48 22.12
C ALA A 34 -21.08 2.69 21.25
N ASP A 35 -22.15 3.37 21.61
CA ASP A 35 -22.61 4.58 20.91
C ASP A 35 -21.63 5.75 21.10
N GLN A 36 -20.98 5.83 22.27
CA GLN A 36 -19.89 6.78 22.53
C GLN A 36 -18.72 6.55 21.58
N ALA A 37 -18.27 5.31 21.39
CA ALA A 37 -17.16 5.01 20.49
C ALA A 37 -17.49 5.36 19.03
N ALA A 38 -18.68 5.00 18.56
CA ALA A 38 -19.14 5.35 17.21
C ALA A 38 -19.26 6.87 17.02
N LYS A 39 -19.81 7.58 18.02
CA LYS A 39 -19.94 9.04 18.00
C LYS A 39 -18.57 9.72 17.99
N GLN A 40 -17.62 9.29 18.82
CA GLN A 40 -16.27 9.84 18.84
C GLN A 40 -15.54 9.63 17.52
N LEU A 41 -15.75 8.51 16.82
CA LEU A 41 -15.22 8.32 15.48
C LEU A 41 -15.82 9.30 14.48
N SER A 42 -17.13 9.57 14.53
CA SER A 42 -17.78 10.59 13.69
C SER A 42 -17.17 11.97 13.94
N ARG A 43 -17.07 12.39 15.21
CA ARG A 43 -16.46 13.67 15.62
C ARG A 43 -15.00 13.80 15.18
N ALA A 44 -14.24 12.72 15.32
CA ALA A 44 -12.84 12.66 14.89
C ALA A 44 -12.68 12.82 13.38
N PHE A 45 -13.68 12.44 12.58
CA PHE A 45 -13.61 12.54 11.13
C PHE A 45 -13.52 14.01 10.66
N SER A 46 -14.26 14.93 11.30
CA SER A 46 -14.14 16.37 11.06
C SER A 46 -12.72 16.88 11.33
N ALA A 47 -12.12 16.45 12.44
CA ALA A 47 -10.74 16.79 12.78
C ALA A 47 -9.73 16.21 11.78
N PHE A 48 -9.93 14.97 11.31
CA PHE A 48 -9.09 14.38 10.28
C PHE A 48 -9.11 15.20 9.00
N VAL A 49 -10.30 15.62 8.54
CA VAL A 49 -10.44 16.41 7.32
C VAL A 49 -9.75 17.77 7.46
N LEU A 50 -9.97 18.49 8.57
CA LEU A 50 -9.29 19.76 8.82
C LEU A 50 -7.76 19.60 8.87
N HIS A 51 -7.27 18.54 9.53
CA HIS A 51 -5.84 18.21 9.56
C HIS A 51 -5.28 18.02 8.14
N LYS A 52 -6.01 17.35 7.25
CA LYS A 52 -5.56 17.09 5.87
C LYS A 52 -5.71 18.27 4.93
N LEU A 53 -6.78 19.05 5.07
CA LEU A 53 -7.02 20.22 4.23
C LEU A 53 -6.06 21.36 4.56
N LEU A 54 -5.72 21.55 5.84
CA LEU A 54 -5.04 22.76 6.31
C LEU A 54 -3.62 22.50 6.85
N ASP A 55 -3.16 21.24 6.85
CA ASP A 55 -1.86 20.83 7.40
C ASP A 55 -1.63 21.26 8.86
N ILE A 56 -2.71 21.35 9.64
CA ILE A 56 -2.69 21.69 11.07
C ILE A 56 -2.50 20.46 11.95
N THR A 57 -2.02 20.61 13.18
CA THR A 57 -1.83 19.47 14.08
C THR A 57 -3.16 18.76 14.42
N PRO A 58 -3.15 17.43 14.70
CA PRO A 58 -4.36 16.72 15.14
C PRO A 58 -5.07 17.35 16.34
N GLN A 59 -4.30 17.94 17.26
CA GLN A 59 -4.79 18.65 18.43
C GLN A 59 -5.55 19.93 18.05
N ALA A 60 -4.96 20.76 17.17
CA ALA A 60 -5.60 21.98 16.68
C ALA A 60 -6.88 21.67 15.88
N ALA A 61 -6.85 20.62 15.06
CA ALA A 61 -8.01 20.16 14.32
C ALA A 61 -9.12 19.64 15.26
N ALA A 62 -8.76 18.84 16.28
CA ALA A 62 -9.73 18.33 17.25
C ALA A 62 -10.37 19.43 18.11
N ALA A 63 -9.62 20.48 18.45
CA ALA A 63 -10.16 21.65 19.14
C ALA A 63 -11.21 22.44 18.31
N SER A 64 -11.25 22.21 17.01
CA SER A 64 -12.20 22.85 16.09
C SER A 64 -13.53 22.11 15.99
N VAL A 65 -13.63 20.90 16.54
CA VAL A 65 -14.83 20.06 16.50
C VAL A 65 -15.85 20.53 17.53
N VAL A 66 -17.08 20.73 17.07
CA VAL A 66 -18.23 21.12 17.90
C VAL A 66 -19.37 20.10 17.86
N ASP A 67 -19.28 19.10 16.98
CA ASP A 67 -20.25 18.00 16.82
C ASP A 67 -20.60 17.37 18.17
N ASP A 68 -21.86 17.55 18.55
CA ASP A 68 -22.57 16.87 19.63
C ASP A 68 -24.07 17.26 19.53
N PHE A 69 -24.90 16.82 20.48
CA PHE A 69 -26.29 17.25 20.55
C PHE A 69 -26.44 18.78 20.44
N ASN A 70 -27.40 19.25 19.62
CA ASN A 70 -27.69 20.67 19.37
C ASN A 70 -26.52 21.50 18.78
N ASP A 71 -25.65 20.89 17.98
CA ASP A 71 -24.66 21.59 17.15
C ASP A 71 -25.25 22.35 15.94
N LYS A 72 -26.55 22.18 15.68
CA LYS A 72 -27.28 22.74 14.53
C LYS A 72 -26.68 22.30 13.19
N GLY A 73 -26.17 21.07 13.12
CA GLY A 73 -25.64 20.50 11.90
C GLY A 73 -24.33 21.13 11.43
N ILE A 74 -23.60 21.81 12.31
CA ILE A 74 -22.19 22.16 12.07
C ILE A 74 -21.34 21.26 12.95
N ASP A 75 -20.57 20.37 12.34
CA ASP A 75 -19.71 19.43 13.06
C ASP A 75 -18.39 20.06 13.51
N ALA A 76 -17.84 21.00 12.73
CA ALA A 76 -16.61 21.70 13.07
C ALA A 76 -16.57 23.12 12.50
N ILE A 77 -15.90 24.01 13.24
CA ILE A 77 -15.69 25.42 12.89
C ILE A 77 -14.20 25.72 13.08
N HIS A 78 -13.50 26.10 12.01
CA HIS A 78 -12.08 26.41 12.05
C HIS A 78 -11.74 27.67 11.24
N TYR A 79 -10.95 28.57 11.81
CA TYR A 79 -10.44 29.74 11.11
C TYR A 79 -8.97 29.57 10.81
N ASP A 80 -8.61 29.59 9.52
CA ASP A 80 -7.21 29.65 9.09
C ASP A 80 -6.81 31.11 8.84
N ALA A 81 -5.93 31.63 9.70
CA ALA A 81 -5.41 32.99 9.58
C ALA A 81 -4.49 33.18 8.37
N THR A 82 -3.91 32.10 7.80
CA THR A 82 -3.00 32.21 6.65
C THR A 82 -3.74 32.58 5.37
N THR A 83 -4.93 32.00 5.21
CA THR A 83 -5.82 32.25 4.06
C THR A 83 -7.03 33.11 4.41
N GLU A 84 -7.10 33.61 5.65
CA GLU A 84 -8.23 34.36 6.20
C GLU A 84 -9.59 33.68 5.94
N THR A 85 -9.62 32.35 5.99
CA THR A 85 -10.79 31.55 5.62
C THR A 85 -11.40 30.85 6.83
N LEU A 86 -12.70 31.03 7.03
CA LEU A 86 -13.52 30.30 8.02
C LEU A 86 -14.14 29.05 7.38
N TYR A 87 -13.73 27.89 7.85
CA TYR A 87 -14.20 26.58 7.40
C TYR A 87 -15.33 26.09 8.30
N LEU A 88 -16.46 25.76 7.68
CA LEU A 88 -17.63 25.16 8.32
C LEU A 88 -17.85 23.78 7.74
N LEU A 89 -17.84 22.75 8.59
CA LEU A 89 -17.93 21.35 8.16
C LEU A 89 -19.24 20.73 8.60
N GLN A 90 -19.80 19.88 7.73
CA GLN A 90 -20.79 18.87 8.11
C GLN A 90 -20.38 17.52 7.52
N THR A 91 -20.19 16.52 8.35
CA THR A 91 -19.57 15.24 7.98
C THR A 91 -20.56 14.08 7.99
N LYS A 92 -20.29 13.07 7.16
CA LYS A 92 -21.06 11.81 7.13
C LYS A 92 -20.12 10.60 7.10
N LEU A 93 -19.89 10.01 8.28
CA LEU A 93 -19.11 8.78 8.43
C LEU A 93 -20.02 7.54 8.46
N LYS A 94 -20.48 7.10 7.28
CA LYS A 94 -21.23 5.85 7.11
C LYS A 94 -20.88 5.13 5.81
N GLU A 95 -20.94 3.80 5.85
CA GLU A 95 -20.74 2.96 4.68
C GLU A 95 -21.99 3.04 3.78
N SER A 96 -21.78 3.32 2.48
CA SER A 96 -22.82 3.27 1.45
C SER A 96 -24.07 4.16 1.66
N GLU A 97 -24.05 5.10 2.61
CA GLU A 97 -25.10 6.11 2.78
C GLU A 97 -24.65 7.46 2.19
N GLN A 98 -25.44 8.00 1.26
CA GLN A 98 -25.24 9.36 0.76
C GLN A 98 -25.40 10.39 1.87
N PHE A 99 -24.75 11.55 1.70
CA PHE A 99 -25.13 12.77 2.39
C PHE A 99 -26.47 13.25 1.83
N LYS A 100 -27.50 13.31 2.66
CA LYS A 100 -28.90 13.54 2.24
C LYS A 100 -29.40 14.91 2.65
N GLN A 101 -30.58 15.28 2.14
CA GLN A 101 -31.24 16.53 2.49
C GLN A 101 -31.49 16.66 4.00
N GLU A 102 -31.76 15.56 4.70
CA GLU A 102 -31.89 15.51 6.16
C GLU A 102 -30.60 15.90 6.91
N ASP A 103 -29.44 15.73 6.28
CA ASP A 103 -28.14 16.19 6.80
C ASP A 103 -27.87 17.65 6.38
N ALA A 104 -28.25 18.03 5.16
CA ALA A 104 -28.01 19.34 4.57
C ALA A 104 -28.84 20.47 5.21
N LEU A 105 -30.13 20.23 5.46
CA LEU A 105 -31.03 21.27 5.97
C LEU A 105 -30.61 21.78 7.36
N PRO A 106 -30.28 20.92 8.34
CA PRO A 106 -29.72 21.38 9.61
C PRO A 106 -28.44 22.18 9.40
N PHE A 107 -27.52 21.71 8.55
CA PHE A 107 -26.27 22.43 8.28
C PHE A 107 -26.51 23.83 7.71
N CYS A 108 -27.40 23.96 6.72
CA CYS A 108 -27.79 25.27 6.19
C CYS A 108 -28.34 26.18 7.29
N GLU A 109 -29.21 25.66 8.16
CA GLU A 109 -29.77 26.42 9.28
C GLU A 109 -28.69 26.85 10.28
N GLY A 110 -27.78 25.96 10.65
CA GLY A 110 -26.63 26.28 11.50
C GLY A 110 -25.78 27.40 10.89
N VAL A 111 -25.49 27.35 9.59
CA VAL A 111 -24.75 28.42 8.90
C VAL A 111 -25.51 29.74 8.99
N ARG A 112 -26.82 29.77 8.74
CA ARG A 112 -27.62 31.00 8.87
C ARG A 112 -27.57 31.60 10.27
N LEU A 113 -27.72 30.76 11.30
CA LEU A 113 -27.63 31.20 12.70
C LEU A 113 -26.25 31.76 13.02
N LEU A 114 -25.19 31.09 12.55
CA LEU A 114 -23.80 31.52 12.77
C LEU A 114 -23.51 32.88 12.13
N LEU A 115 -23.93 33.09 10.87
CA LEU A 115 -23.73 34.36 10.16
C LEU A 115 -24.51 35.51 10.81
N LYS A 116 -25.70 35.22 11.35
CA LYS A 116 -26.49 36.18 12.14
C LYS A 116 -25.97 36.38 13.56
N GLN A 117 -24.88 35.69 13.94
CA GLN A 117 -24.32 35.65 15.29
C GLN A 117 -25.36 35.26 16.38
N ASP A 118 -26.38 34.48 16.01
CA ASP A 118 -27.34 33.91 16.97
C ASP A 118 -26.81 32.58 17.51
N PHE A 119 -26.01 32.69 18.56
CA PHE A 119 -25.46 31.52 19.23
C PHE A 119 -26.45 30.82 20.15
N SER A 120 -27.61 31.39 20.48
CA SER A 120 -28.46 30.95 21.61
C SER A 120 -28.91 29.49 21.52
N ALA A 121 -29.07 28.99 20.29
CA ALA A 121 -29.56 27.65 20.01
C ALA A 121 -28.45 26.58 19.92
N PHE A 122 -27.17 26.97 19.94
CA PHE A 122 -26.04 26.05 19.82
C PHE A 122 -25.60 25.44 21.15
N ASN A 123 -25.02 24.25 21.05
CA ASN A 123 -24.51 23.47 22.17
C ASN A 123 -23.31 24.10 22.90
N ALA A 124 -22.93 23.51 24.04
CA ALA A 124 -21.85 24.02 24.88
C ALA A 124 -20.47 24.05 24.18
N ASN A 125 -20.21 23.17 23.20
CA ASN A 125 -18.94 23.19 22.47
C ASN A 125 -18.79 24.47 21.64
N VAL A 126 -19.89 24.95 21.02
CA VAL A 126 -19.92 26.24 20.33
C VAL A 126 -19.89 27.39 21.33
N GLN A 127 -20.69 27.35 22.40
CA GLN A 127 -20.71 28.42 23.42
C GLN A 127 -19.33 28.67 24.03
N ASN A 128 -18.59 27.60 24.34
CA ASN A 128 -17.25 27.69 24.91
C ASN A 128 -16.23 28.36 23.97
N ARG A 129 -16.53 28.37 22.66
CA ARG A 129 -15.69 28.98 21.61
C ARG A 129 -16.29 30.26 21.04
N LYS A 130 -17.37 30.78 21.63
CA LYS A 130 -18.15 31.89 21.08
C LYS A 130 -17.27 33.11 20.73
N ALA A 131 -16.46 33.58 21.68
CA ALA A 131 -15.60 34.74 21.48
C ALA A 131 -14.58 34.54 20.34
N ASP A 132 -14.00 33.34 20.24
CA ASP A 132 -13.05 33.01 19.17
C ASP A 132 -13.75 32.97 17.80
N ILE A 133 -14.97 32.44 17.75
CA ILE A 133 -15.77 32.34 16.53
C ILE A 133 -16.27 33.72 16.07
N GLU A 134 -16.71 34.57 17.00
CA GLU A 134 -17.05 35.97 16.71
C GLU A 134 -15.84 36.72 16.14
N SER A 135 -14.67 36.59 16.79
CA SER A 135 -13.43 37.19 16.29
C SER A 135 -13.03 36.66 14.90
N ALA A 136 -13.26 35.37 14.63
CA ALA A 136 -13.01 34.78 13.33
C ALA A 136 -13.98 35.28 12.26
N LEU A 137 -15.26 35.42 12.60
CA LEU A 137 -16.26 36.02 11.72
C LEU A 137 -15.93 37.48 11.41
N ASP A 138 -15.34 38.24 12.33
CA ASP A 138 -14.90 39.61 12.08
C ASP A 138 -13.64 39.67 11.20
N SER A 139 -12.77 38.66 11.30
CA SER A 139 -11.45 38.65 10.65
C SER A 139 -11.38 37.89 9.33
N CYS A 140 -12.37 37.03 9.02
CA CYS A 140 -12.33 36.23 7.81
C CYS A 140 -12.68 37.07 6.57
N SER A 141 -11.92 36.84 5.50
CA SER A 141 -12.18 37.32 4.15
C SER A 141 -13.02 36.34 3.35
N HIS A 142 -13.02 35.06 3.74
CA HIS A 142 -13.74 33.98 3.06
C HIS A 142 -14.42 33.03 4.06
N ILE A 143 -15.59 32.52 3.69
CA ILE A 143 -16.31 31.47 4.42
C ILE A 143 -16.53 30.29 3.48
N LYS A 144 -16.03 29.11 3.87
CA LYS A 144 -16.05 27.91 3.03
C LYS A 144 -16.84 26.79 3.69
N LEU A 145 -17.81 26.26 2.94
CA LEU A 145 -18.57 25.07 3.34
C LEU A 145 -17.87 23.82 2.83
N VAL A 146 -17.63 22.86 3.72
CA VAL A 146 -16.98 21.60 3.39
C VAL A 146 -17.89 20.45 3.82
N VAL A 147 -18.13 19.49 2.93
CA VAL A 147 -18.96 18.30 3.19
C VAL A 147 -18.14 17.03 2.96
N PRO A 148 -17.54 16.47 4.02
CA PRO A 148 -16.83 15.20 3.96
C PRO A 148 -17.75 14.00 4.11
N TYR A 149 -17.59 12.97 3.27
CA TYR A 149 -18.42 11.78 3.35
C TYR A 149 -17.70 10.50 2.89
N THR A 150 -18.04 9.37 3.51
CA THR A 150 -17.53 8.04 3.13
C THR A 150 -18.48 7.24 2.24
N GLY A 151 -19.73 7.69 2.07
CA GLY A 151 -20.73 7.05 1.22
C GLY A 151 -20.55 7.30 -0.27
N ASP A 152 -21.52 6.87 -1.07
CA ASP A 152 -21.51 6.88 -2.54
C ASP A 152 -21.90 8.23 -3.18
N GLY A 153 -21.97 9.29 -2.38
CA GLY A 153 -22.12 10.66 -2.87
C GLY A 153 -22.96 11.57 -1.98
N VAL A 154 -23.41 12.66 -2.60
CA VAL A 154 -24.34 13.64 -2.06
C VAL A 154 -25.62 13.56 -2.88
N SER A 155 -26.79 13.47 -2.24
CA SER A 155 -28.06 13.40 -2.97
C SER A 155 -28.33 14.71 -3.70
N HIS A 156 -29.05 14.66 -4.83
CA HIS A 156 -29.39 15.88 -5.59
C HIS A 156 -30.11 16.91 -4.71
N THR A 157 -31.09 16.45 -3.93
CA THR A 157 -31.84 17.28 -2.97
C THR A 157 -30.98 17.91 -1.88
N ALA A 158 -29.88 17.26 -1.46
CA ALA A 158 -28.93 17.84 -0.51
C ALA A 158 -28.08 18.92 -1.17
N SER A 159 -27.58 18.64 -2.38
CA SER A 159 -26.82 19.61 -3.18
C SER A 159 -27.67 20.85 -3.50
N ASP A 160 -28.95 20.67 -3.83
CA ASP A 160 -29.87 21.78 -4.12
C ASP A 160 -30.11 22.64 -2.87
N ALA A 161 -30.26 22.02 -1.70
CA ALA A 161 -30.42 22.74 -0.43
C ALA A 161 -29.18 23.58 -0.07
N LEU A 162 -27.97 23.03 -0.29
CA LEU A 162 -26.72 23.76 -0.08
C LEU A 162 -26.56 24.89 -1.10
N GLN A 163 -26.88 24.64 -2.38
CA GLN A 163 -26.80 25.66 -3.42
C GLN A 163 -27.80 26.79 -3.18
N ALA A 164 -29.00 26.47 -2.69
CA ALA A 164 -30.01 27.46 -2.32
C ALA A 164 -29.52 28.38 -1.19
N LEU A 165 -28.82 27.83 -0.18
CA LEU A 165 -28.15 28.65 0.85
C LEU A 165 -27.08 29.56 0.26
N LEU A 166 -26.23 29.05 -0.63
CA LEU A 166 -25.15 29.83 -1.24
C LEU A 166 -25.68 30.96 -2.16
N ALA A 167 -26.85 30.78 -2.74
CA ALA A 167 -27.55 31.74 -3.60
C ALA A 167 -28.57 32.62 -2.86
N ASP A 168 -28.69 32.48 -1.54
CA ASP A 168 -29.65 33.21 -0.71
C ASP A 168 -29.23 34.70 -0.62
N GLU A 169 -29.89 35.57 -1.39
CA GLU A 169 -29.60 37.02 -1.41
C GLU A 169 -29.92 37.68 -0.06
N ASP A 170 -30.83 37.11 0.74
CA ASP A 170 -31.21 37.64 2.05
C ASP A 170 -30.10 37.43 3.11
N LEU A 171 -29.08 36.61 2.83
CA LEU A 171 -27.92 36.46 3.71
C LEU A 171 -26.93 37.61 3.61
N ASP A 172 -26.93 38.35 2.50
CA ASP A 172 -26.03 39.49 2.23
C ASP A 172 -24.55 39.25 2.63
N GLU A 173 -24.07 38.01 2.44
CA GLU A 173 -22.74 37.59 2.86
C GLU A 173 -21.84 37.34 1.64
N GLU A 174 -21.11 38.37 1.22
CA GLU A 174 -20.20 38.33 0.07
C GLU A 174 -19.00 37.40 0.28
N ARG A 175 -18.62 37.15 1.55
CA ARG A 175 -17.46 36.29 1.88
C ARG A 175 -17.75 34.81 1.70
N LEU A 176 -19.02 34.42 1.60
CA LEU A 176 -19.43 33.03 1.43
C LEU A 176 -19.07 32.52 0.02
N ILE A 177 -18.14 31.58 -0.04
CA ILE A 177 -17.70 30.97 -1.31
C ILE A 177 -18.87 30.23 -1.95
N LYS A 178 -19.22 30.60 -3.19
CA LYS A 178 -20.39 30.10 -3.93
C LYS A 178 -20.26 28.66 -4.45
N GLN A 179 -19.35 27.88 -3.86
CA GLN A 179 -19.13 26.46 -4.14
C GLN A 179 -18.88 25.69 -2.84
N VAL A 180 -19.60 24.59 -2.66
CA VAL A 180 -19.33 23.62 -1.59
C VAL A 180 -18.11 22.77 -1.96
N GLU A 181 -17.20 22.58 -1.02
CA GLU A 181 -16.09 21.64 -1.16
C GLU A 181 -16.51 20.25 -0.69
N TYR A 182 -16.61 19.31 -1.63
CA TYR A 182 -16.89 17.91 -1.33
C TYR A 182 -15.59 17.16 -1.08
N TYR A 183 -15.45 16.57 0.11
CA TYR A 183 -14.30 15.75 0.49
C TYR A 183 -14.74 14.27 0.48
N SER A 184 -14.58 13.62 -0.68
CA SER A 184 -15.17 12.31 -0.96
C SER A 184 -14.27 11.14 -0.55
N ALA A 185 -14.76 9.92 -0.77
CA ALA A 185 -13.98 8.69 -0.68
C ALA A 185 -12.62 8.75 -1.40
N THR A 186 -12.53 9.48 -2.53
CA THR A 186 -11.30 9.62 -3.32
C THR A 186 -10.24 10.41 -2.55
N GLU A 187 -10.61 11.58 -2.02
CA GLU A 187 -9.71 12.42 -1.22
C GLU A 187 -9.30 11.70 0.06
N ILE A 188 -10.24 11.02 0.73
CA ILE A 188 -9.97 10.24 1.95
C ILE A 188 -8.94 9.14 1.67
N ALA A 189 -9.15 8.31 0.64
CA ALA A 189 -8.23 7.23 0.29
C ALA A 189 -6.85 7.77 -0.09
N ARG A 190 -6.79 8.83 -0.90
CA ARG A 190 -5.56 9.52 -1.27
C ARG A 190 -4.79 9.98 -0.03
N ASP A 191 -5.47 10.65 0.90
CA ASP A 191 -4.81 11.27 2.05
C ASP A 191 -4.41 10.24 3.11
N LEU A 192 -5.11 9.11 3.22
CA LEU A 192 -4.67 7.97 4.02
C LEU A 192 -3.40 7.34 3.44
N LEU A 193 -3.35 7.11 2.12
CA LEU A 193 -2.18 6.53 1.45
C LEU A 193 -0.96 7.45 1.50
N ALA A 194 -1.18 8.75 1.32
CA ALA A 194 -0.13 9.77 1.33
C ALA A 194 0.66 9.83 2.64
N GLU A 195 0.05 9.45 3.78
CA GLU A 195 0.77 9.37 5.07
C GLU A 195 1.90 8.35 5.09
N GLN A 196 1.77 7.30 4.28
CA GLN A 196 2.77 6.25 4.18
C GLN A 196 3.70 6.49 2.99
N ALA A 197 3.42 7.47 2.13
CA ALA A 197 4.22 7.77 0.95
C ALA A 197 5.59 8.39 1.32
N TYR A 198 6.61 8.08 0.52
CA TYR A 198 7.89 8.77 0.65
C TYR A 198 7.76 10.21 0.17
N GLN A 199 8.25 11.16 0.96
CA GLN A 199 8.24 12.56 0.59
C GLN A 199 9.16 12.83 -0.62
N PRO A 200 8.72 13.61 -1.61
CA PRO A 200 9.55 13.96 -2.76
C PRO A 200 10.86 14.63 -2.34
N VAL A 201 11.98 14.21 -2.93
CA VAL A 201 13.28 14.82 -2.62
C VAL A 201 13.45 16.12 -3.39
N HIS A 202 13.59 17.22 -2.65
CA HIS A 202 13.82 18.55 -3.16
C HIS A 202 15.18 19.06 -2.68
N THR A 203 16.09 19.36 -3.59
CA THR A 203 17.47 19.68 -3.21
C THR A 203 18.20 20.51 -4.27
N ASP A 204 19.42 20.93 -3.93
CA ASP A 204 20.36 21.53 -4.86
C ASP A 204 21.49 20.52 -5.17
N ILE A 205 21.78 20.30 -6.46
CA ILE A 205 22.90 19.46 -6.92
C ILE A 205 23.98 20.34 -7.53
N ALA A 206 25.24 20.07 -7.23
CA ALA A 206 26.39 20.72 -7.85
C ALA A 206 27.08 19.79 -8.85
N LEU A 207 27.34 20.28 -10.07
CA LEU A 207 28.12 19.57 -11.09
C LEU A 207 29.33 20.40 -11.52
N GLN A 208 30.49 19.74 -11.60
CA GLN A 208 31.70 20.23 -12.25
C GLN A 208 31.78 19.68 -13.67
N LYS A 209 32.46 20.38 -14.59
CA LYS A 209 32.66 19.93 -15.99
C LYS A 209 31.38 19.38 -16.62
N TYR A 210 30.30 20.15 -16.53
CA TYR A 210 28.97 19.70 -16.93
C TYR A 210 28.62 20.12 -18.35
N GLU A 211 27.75 19.35 -18.97
CA GLU A 211 27.17 19.63 -20.28
C GLU A 211 25.64 19.45 -20.24
N LYS A 212 24.94 20.06 -21.20
CA LYS A 212 23.49 20.01 -21.31
C LYS A 212 23.06 19.41 -22.64
N VAL A 213 22.09 18.51 -22.59
CA VAL A 213 21.31 18.07 -23.75
C VAL A 213 19.92 18.67 -23.62
N GLU A 214 19.51 19.52 -24.56
CA GLU A 214 18.18 20.15 -24.53
C GLU A 214 17.10 19.26 -25.15
N HIS A 215 17.43 18.62 -26.28
CA HIS A 215 16.49 17.85 -27.11
C HIS A 215 16.88 16.36 -27.15
N PRO A 216 15.92 15.42 -27.07
CA PRO A 216 14.47 15.62 -26.93
C PRO A 216 14.02 15.91 -25.48
N ARG A 217 14.91 15.79 -24.49
CA ARG A 217 14.60 16.00 -23.07
C ARG A 217 15.78 16.63 -22.34
N SER A 218 15.51 17.69 -21.58
CA SER A 218 16.50 18.41 -20.77
C SER A 218 17.25 17.45 -19.85
N THR A 219 18.53 17.28 -20.10
CA THR A 219 19.43 16.39 -19.36
C THR A 219 20.73 17.12 -19.10
N TYR A 220 21.22 17.05 -17.86
CA TYR A 220 22.53 17.56 -17.49
C TYR A 220 23.42 16.38 -17.07
N TYR A 221 24.68 16.39 -17.47
CA TYR A 221 25.63 15.40 -17.01
C TYR A 221 26.97 16.05 -16.70
N GLY A 222 27.68 15.53 -15.71
CA GLY A 222 28.95 16.09 -15.27
C GLY A 222 29.50 15.36 -14.05
N VAL A 223 30.51 15.93 -13.43
CA VAL A 223 31.20 15.35 -12.28
C VAL A 223 30.59 15.86 -10.98
N ALA A 224 30.06 14.96 -10.15
CA ALA A 224 29.57 15.24 -8.82
C ALA A 224 30.55 14.73 -7.76
N ARG A 225 30.61 15.41 -6.60
CA ARG A 225 31.32 14.89 -5.43
C ARG A 225 30.52 13.73 -4.85
N LEU A 226 31.18 12.62 -4.51
CA LEU A 226 30.49 11.49 -3.89
C LEU A 226 29.93 11.87 -2.51
N GLY A 227 30.65 12.72 -1.76
CA GLY A 227 30.20 13.23 -0.46
C GLY A 227 28.83 13.92 -0.51
N ASP A 228 28.54 14.69 -1.56
CA ASP A 228 27.24 15.36 -1.72
C ASP A 228 26.10 14.33 -1.88
N LEU A 229 26.34 13.25 -2.62
CA LEU A 229 25.37 12.17 -2.79
C LEU A 229 25.19 11.34 -1.51
N VAL A 230 26.28 11.13 -0.76
CA VAL A 230 26.22 10.47 0.57
C VAL A 230 25.39 11.31 1.54
N ALA A 231 25.56 12.63 1.56
CA ALA A 231 24.75 13.52 2.38
C ALA A 231 23.26 13.43 1.99
N LEU A 232 22.93 13.39 0.70
CA LEU A 232 21.55 13.18 0.25
C LEU A 232 20.97 11.84 0.75
N HIS A 233 21.77 10.77 0.71
CA HIS A 233 21.36 9.45 1.23
C HIS A 233 21.09 9.49 2.73
N GLN A 234 21.97 10.12 3.50
CA GLN A 234 21.83 10.23 4.95
C GLN A 234 20.60 11.05 5.33
N THR A 235 20.29 12.11 4.58
CA THR A 235 19.13 12.97 4.83
C THR A 235 17.79 12.34 4.40
N HIS A 236 17.75 11.72 3.22
CA HIS A 236 16.47 11.31 2.60
C HIS A 236 16.23 9.80 2.59
N GLY A 237 17.24 8.98 2.87
CA GLY A 237 17.12 7.52 2.95
C GLY A 237 16.43 6.90 1.72
N LYS A 238 15.37 6.11 1.97
CA LYS A 238 14.60 5.42 0.92
C LYS A 238 13.93 6.36 -0.08
N ALA A 239 13.57 7.58 0.33
CA ALA A 239 12.92 8.56 -0.55
C ALA A 239 13.82 8.95 -1.74
N LEU A 240 15.14 8.95 -1.56
CA LEU A 240 16.11 9.23 -2.63
C LEU A 240 16.09 8.18 -3.76
N TYR A 241 15.53 7.00 -3.52
CA TYR A 241 15.51 5.86 -4.43
C TYR A 241 14.09 5.44 -4.80
N GLU A 242 13.09 6.30 -4.59
CA GLU A 242 11.68 5.98 -4.74
C GLU A 242 11.32 5.52 -6.17
N ARG A 243 12.00 6.03 -7.21
CA ARG A 243 11.82 5.60 -8.62
C ARG A 243 12.79 4.50 -9.05
N ASN A 244 13.58 3.94 -8.12
CA ASN A 244 14.54 2.87 -8.40
C ASN A 244 13.89 1.48 -8.31
N ILE A 245 14.39 0.53 -9.09
CA ILE A 245 13.92 -0.87 -9.04
C ILE A 245 14.49 -1.70 -7.89
N ARG A 246 15.49 -1.18 -7.17
CA ARG A 246 16.13 -1.84 -6.03
C ARG A 246 16.39 -0.83 -4.92
N TYR A 247 15.93 -1.14 -3.72
CA TYR A 247 16.40 -0.45 -2.52
C TYR A 247 17.65 -1.16 -2.03
N PHE A 248 18.82 -0.68 -2.43
CA PHE A 248 20.05 -1.20 -1.85
C PHE A 248 20.40 -0.44 -0.57
N LEU A 249 20.24 -1.07 0.58
CA LEU A 249 20.54 -0.49 1.90
C LEU A 249 21.44 -1.39 2.75
N GLY A 250 22.48 -1.94 2.12
CA GLY A 250 23.55 -2.64 2.82
C GLY A 250 23.38 -4.16 2.83
N SER A 251 24.03 -4.81 1.86
CA SER A 251 24.61 -6.11 2.13
C SER A 251 26.12 -6.01 1.90
N SER A 252 26.89 -6.07 2.99
CA SER A 252 28.34 -6.22 2.99
C SER A 252 28.83 -7.53 2.33
N LYS A 253 27.93 -8.28 1.69
CA LYS A 253 28.14 -9.61 1.13
C LYS A 253 28.32 -9.66 -0.39
N SER A 254 28.01 -8.60 -1.14
CA SER A 254 28.32 -8.57 -2.58
C SER A 254 29.76 -8.10 -2.81
N ASP A 255 30.47 -8.78 -3.71
CA ASP A 255 31.84 -8.44 -4.09
C ASP A 255 31.95 -7.01 -4.66
N VAL A 256 30.88 -6.52 -5.31
CA VAL A 256 30.78 -5.14 -5.79
C VAL A 256 30.83 -4.14 -4.63
N ASN A 257 30.09 -4.40 -3.55
CA ASN A 257 30.06 -3.49 -2.40
C ASN A 257 31.40 -3.49 -1.65
N LYS A 258 32.05 -4.65 -1.56
CA LYS A 258 33.40 -4.75 -1.01
C LYS A 258 34.38 -3.93 -1.84
N ALA A 259 34.38 -4.09 -3.16
CA ALA A 259 35.24 -3.31 -4.07
C ALA A 259 35.02 -1.80 -3.90
N ILE A 260 33.76 -1.33 -3.86
CA ILE A 260 33.43 0.08 -3.62
C ILE A 260 34.04 0.58 -2.30
N LYS A 261 33.87 -0.17 -1.20
CA LYS A 261 34.43 0.19 0.11
C LYS A 261 35.96 0.17 0.12
N THR A 262 36.58 -0.81 -0.53
CA THR A 262 38.04 -0.91 -0.68
C THR A 262 38.59 0.29 -1.43
N THR A 263 37.99 0.68 -2.56
CA THR A 263 38.40 1.88 -3.29
C THR A 263 38.29 3.14 -2.44
N LEU A 264 37.20 3.30 -1.68
CA LEU A 264 37.05 4.45 -0.77
C LEU A 264 38.08 4.48 0.36
N HIS A 265 38.51 3.31 0.83
CA HIS A 265 39.49 3.20 1.90
C HIS A 265 40.93 3.43 1.43
N ASP A 266 41.30 2.82 0.30
CA ASP A 266 42.68 2.70 -0.16
C ASP A 266 43.05 3.78 -1.19
N ALA A 267 42.12 4.14 -2.09
CA ALA A 267 42.37 5.04 -3.22
C ALA A 267 41.11 5.85 -3.62
N PRO A 268 40.61 6.76 -2.76
CA PRO A 268 39.38 7.53 -3.04
C PRO A 268 39.48 8.38 -4.31
N GLY A 269 40.67 8.84 -4.69
CA GLY A 269 40.91 9.57 -5.95
C GLY A 269 40.65 8.73 -7.21
N ASP A 270 40.79 7.41 -7.12
CA ASP A 270 40.56 6.50 -8.25
C ASP A 270 39.08 6.16 -8.44
N PHE A 271 38.22 6.56 -7.49
CA PHE A 271 36.79 6.19 -7.47
C PHE A 271 36.04 6.57 -8.75
N PHE A 272 36.41 7.71 -9.35
CA PHE A 272 35.80 8.17 -10.60
C PHE A 272 36.01 7.19 -11.76
N TYR A 273 37.16 6.51 -11.80
CA TYR A 273 37.52 5.59 -12.87
C TYR A 273 37.01 4.16 -12.62
N LEU A 274 36.82 3.80 -11.35
CA LEU A 274 36.41 2.46 -10.93
C LEU A 274 34.90 2.31 -10.71
N ASN A 275 34.11 3.37 -10.99
CA ASN A 275 32.66 3.35 -10.86
C ASN A 275 31.95 3.77 -12.16
N ASN A 276 30.83 3.11 -12.47
CA ASN A 276 30.03 3.38 -13.67
C ASN A 276 29.26 4.73 -13.62
N GLY A 277 29.24 5.39 -12.47
CA GLY A 277 28.52 6.65 -12.24
C GLY A 277 27.13 6.45 -11.65
N VAL A 278 26.40 7.57 -11.58
CA VAL A 278 25.07 7.68 -10.98
C VAL A 278 24.12 8.29 -12.01
N THR A 279 22.90 7.78 -12.10
CA THR A 279 21.84 8.37 -12.92
C THR A 279 20.64 8.68 -12.04
N ALA A 280 20.16 9.91 -12.12
CA ALA A 280 18.98 10.38 -11.42
C ALA A 280 17.96 10.97 -12.38
N VAL A 281 16.68 10.82 -12.03
CA VAL A 281 15.56 11.47 -12.68
C VAL A 281 14.95 12.50 -11.74
N CYS A 282 14.31 13.51 -12.31
CA CYS A 282 13.62 14.55 -11.55
C CYS A 282 12.54 15.24 -12.37
N ASP A 283 11.60 15.90 -11.69
CA ASP A 283 10.51 16.61 -12.34
C ASP A 283 10.96 17.98 -12.88
N LEU A 284 11.87 18.63 -12.16
CA LEU A 284 12.36 19.98 -12.47
C LEU A 284 13.88 20.09 -12.31
N ILE A 285 14.52 20.80 -13.24
CA ILE A 285 15.94 21.19 -13.17
C ILE A 285 16.06 22.67 -13.52
N GLU A 286 16.46 23.50 -12.56
CA GLU A 286 16.67 24.94 -12.75
C GLU A 286 18.13 25.29 -12.43
N PRO A 287 18.93 25.74 -13.42
CA PRO A 287 20.30 26.19 -13.16
C PRO A 287 20.34 27.40 -12.22
N LYS A 288 21.23 27.35 -11.22
CA LYS A 288 21.51 28.43 -10.27
C LYS A 288 22.88 29.08 -10.56
N ALA A 289 23.32 29.99 -9.70
CA ALA A 289 24.65 30.60 -9.80
C ALA A 289 25.78 29.55 -9.75
N THR A 290 26.87 29.85 -10.46
CA THR A 290 28.11 29.06 -10.43
C THR A 290 28.95 29.51 -9.24
N LYS A 291 29.49 28.57 -8.45
CA LYS A 291 30.43 28.87 -7.36
C LYS A 291 31.57 27.86 -7.38
N ASN A 292 32.82 28.33 -7.26
CA ASN A 292 34.03 27.49 -7.18
C ASN A 292 34.15 26.46 -8.32
N GLY A 293 33.86 26.86 -9.57
CA GLY A 293 33.94 25.97 -10.74
C GLY A 293 32.87 24.88 -10.81
N ALA A 294 31.86 24.90 -9.94
CA ALA A 294 30.70 24.02 -9.97
C ALA A 294 29.42 24.82 -10.23
N LYS A 295 28.58 24.32 -11.14
CA LYS A 295 27.24 24.86 -11.39
C LYS A 295 26.26 24.18 -10.45
N LYS A 296 25.50 24.97 -9.70
CA LYS A 296 24.39 24.46 -8.88
C LYS A 296 23.12 24.36 -9.72
N PHE A 297 22.30 23.36 -9.43
CA PHE A 297 21.00 23.13 -10.02
C PHE A 297 19.99 22.93 -8.91
N LYS A 298 18.89 23.68 -8.92
CA LYS A 298 17.73 23.39 -8.09
C LYS A 298 16.95 22.26 -8.73
N VAL A 299 16.75 21.19 -7.97
CA VAL A 299 16.12 19.95 -8.44
C VAL A 299 14.92 19.62 -7.58
N ARG A 300 13.81 19.24 -8.21
CA ARG A 300 12.57 18.82 -7.53
C ARG A 300 12.16 17.42 -8.00
N GLY A 301 11.71 16.58 -7.07
CA GLY A 301 11.35 15.18 -7.32
C GLY A 301 12.55 14.30 -7.68
N LEU A 302 13.72 14.55 -7.05
CA LEU A 302 14.94 13.80 -7.35
C LEU A 302 14.80 12.32 -6.93
N SER A 303 15.11 11.41 -7.84
CA SER A 303 15.31 9.99 -7.50
C SER A 303 16.49 9.40 -8.26
N ILE A 304 17.39 8.73 -7.55
CA ILE A 304 18.50 7.98 -8.14
C ILE A 304 17.98 6.65 -8.68
N ILE A 305 18.05 6.44 -9.99
CA ILE A 305 17.53 5.26 -10.70
C ILE A 305 18.62 4.26 -11.11
N ASN A 306 19.89 4.67 -11.07
CA ASN A 306 21.07 3.81 -11.22
C ASN A 306 22.20 4.38 -10.34
N GLY A 307 22.99 3.51 -9.71
CA GLY A 307 24.04 3.92 -8.76
C GLY A 307 23.61 3.93 -7.29
N ALA A 308 22.43 3.38 -6.95
CA ALA A 308 21.96 3.27 -5.56
C ALA A 308 22.95 2.48 -4.68
N GLN A 309 23.52 1.39 -5.22
CA GLN A 309 24.55 0.59 -4.55
C GLN A 309 25.81 1.40 -4.23
N THR A 310 26.27 2.21 -5.18
CA THR A 310 27.42 3.11 -5.03
C THR A 310 27.19 4.08 -3.87
N VAL A 311 26.09 4.82 -3.90
CA VAL A 311 25.81 5.87 -2.92
C VAL A 311 25.58 5.28 -1.52
N ALA A 312 24.80 4.20 -1.42
CA ALA A 312 24.53 3.58 -0.13
C ALA A 312 25.75 2.86 0.47
N SER A 313 26.58 2.20 -0.35
CA SER A 313 27.83 1.58 0.15
C SER A 313 28.84 2.63 0.62
N ALA A 314 28.90 3.77 -0.08
CA ALA A 314 29.71 4.91 0.35
C ALA A 314 29.19 5.52 1.67
N ALA A 315 27.88 5.68 1.81
CA ALA A 315 27.28 6.15 3.07
C ALA A 315 27.54 5.18 4.23
N GLU A 316 27.45 3.86 3.97
CA GLU A 316 27.79 2.84 4.96
C GLU A 316 29.28 2.88 5.35
N PHE A 317 30.17 3.08 4.37
CA PHE A 317 31.61 3.21 4.60
C PHE A 317 31.94 4.41 5.49
N VAL A 318 31.41 5.59 5.17
CA VAL A 318 31.60 6.82 5.94
C VAL A 318 31.12 6.64 7.38
N ARG A 319 29.96 5.98 7.56
CA ARG A 319 29.45 5.66 8.90
C ARG A 319 30.36 4.70 9.67
N GLN A 320 30.96 3.72 8.99
CA GLN A 320 31.87 2.74 9.60
C GLN A 320 33.28 3.30 9.87
N HIS A 321 33.69 4.34 9.14
CA HIS A 321 35.03 4.91 9.20
C HIS A 321 34.98 6.44 9.31
N PRO A 322 34.47 7.02 10.42
CA PRO A 322 34.26 8.46 10.55
C PRO A 322 35.54 9.31 10.43
N GLY A 323 36.73 8.72 10.58
CA GLY A 323 38.03 9.38 10.42
C GLY A 323 38.64 9.29 9.01
N LYS A 324 37.99 8.64 8.04
CA LYS A 324 38.47 8.51 6.66
C LYS A 324 37.72 9.48 5.75
N SER A 325 38.46 10.38 5.10
CA SER A 325 37.88 11.31 4.12
C SER A 325 37.60 10.62 2.79
N ILE A 326 36.50 11.02 2.16
CA ILE A 326 36.13 10.65 0.78
C ILE A 326 36.06 11.89 -0.14
N ASP A 327 36.68 13.00 0.26
CA ASP A 327 36.55 14.30 -0.45
C ASP A 327 37.05 14.26 -1.89
N ASP A 328 38.04 13.40 -2.16
CA ASP A 328 38.60 13.19 -3.50
C ASP A 328 37.73 12.27 -4.37
N ALA A 329 36.79 11.52 -3.77
CA ALA A 329 35.94 10.60 -4.50
C ALA A 329 34.85 11.36 -5.28
N LYS A 330 34.79 11.08 -6.58
CA LYS A 330 33.88 11.73 -7.53
C LYS A 330 33.20 10.69 -8.41
N VAL A 331 32.04 11.04 -8.94
CA VAL A 331 31.29 10.19 -9.87
C VAL A 331 30.77 11.00 -11.05
N MET A 332 30.65 10.35 -12.21
CA MET A 332 29.82 10.88 -13.29
C MET A 332 28.36 10.84 -12.85
N LEU A 333 27.66 11.97 -12.84
CA LEU A 333 26.23 12.07 -12.56
C LEU A 333 25.49 12.49 -13.82
N THR A 334 24.45 11.74 -14.19
CA THR A 334 23.49 12.11 -15.24
C THR A 334 22.15 12.44 -14.59
N LEU A 335 21.67 13.67 -14.75
CA LEU A 335 20.40 14.18 -14.23
C LEU A 335 19.42 14.41 -15.38
N ILE A 336 18.33 13.63 -15.42
CA ILE A 336 17.37 13.61 -16.52
C ILE A 336 16.04 14.21 -16.06
N LYS A 337 15.54 15.24 -16.78
CA LYS A 337 14.19 15.76 -16.54
C LYS A 337 13.15 14.74 -17.07
N ALA A 338 12.47 14.08 -16.15
CA ALA A 338 11.43 13.09 -16.43
C ALA A 338 10.33 13.22 -15.36
N PRO A 339 9.23 13.93 -15.64
CA PRO A 339 8.09 14.04 -14.73
C PRO A 339 7.63 12.69 -14.18
N ALA A 340 7.20 12.65 -12.92
CA ALA A 340 6.80 11.45 -12.20
C ALA A 340 5.65 10.69 -12.90
N ASP A 341 4.67 11.41 -13.44
CA ASP A 341 3.47 10.92 -14.12
C ASP A 341 3.71 10.39 -15.55
N GLY A 342 4.90 10.63 -16.12
CA GLY A 342 5.21 10.28 -17.50
C GLY A 342 5.72 8.84 -17.69
N PRO A 343 5.31 8.13 -18.76
CA PRO A 343 5.80 6.77 -19.05
C PRO A 343 7.31 6.76 -19.41
N PHE A 344 7.87 7.92 -19.75
CA PHE A 344 9.29 8.08 -20.07
C PHE A 344 10.19 7.73 -18.89
N GLY A 345 9.89 8.20 -17.68
CA GLY A 345 10.72 7.91 -16.50
C GLY A 345 10.85 6.42 -16.24
N LYS A 346 9.72 5.68 -16.29
CA LYS A 346 9.68 4.22 -16.15
C LYS A 346 10.52 3.51 -17.23
N ARG A 347 10.44 3.96 -18.49
CA ARG A 347 11.27 3.41 -19.59
C ARG A 347 12.76 3.64 -19.36
N VAL A 348 13.15 4.84 -18.93
CA VAL A 348 14.55 5.16 -18.62
C VAL A 348 15.05 4.28 -17.47
N THR A 349 14.28 4.16 -16.38
CA THR A 349 14.62 3.29 -15.26
C THR A 349 14.78 1.84 -15.71
N LYS A 350 13.84 1.30 -16.51
CA LYS A 350 13.93 -0.08 -17.06
C LYS A 350 15.22 -0.23 -17.89
N ALA A 351 15.43 0.63 -18.88
CA ALA A 351 16.57 0.54 -19.81
C ALA A 351 17.94 0.68 -19.11
N ARG A 352 18.09 1.63 -18.18
CA ARG A 352 19.36 1.85 -17.46
C ARG A 352 19.69 0.76 -16.44
N ASN A 353 18.70 -0.03 -16.02
CA ASN A 353 18.94 -1.16 -15.13
C ASN A 353 19.19 -2.47 -15.88
N HIS A 354 18.64 -2.65 -17.09
CA HIS A 354 18.89 -3.82 -17.95
C HIS A 354 20.36 -4.02 -18.36
N GLN A 355 21.20 -2.99 -18.22
CA GLN A 355 22.64 -3.07 -18.56
C GLN A 355 23.44 -3.95 -17.59
N ASN A 356 22.89 -4.28 -16.41
CA ASN A 356 23.43 -5.30 -15.50
C ASN A 356 22.45 -6.49 -15.43
N PRO A 357 22.89 -7.72 -15.09
CA PRO A 357 21.97 -8.83 -14.85
C PRO A 357 20.93 -8.46 -13.77
N VAL A 358 19.67 -8.31 -14.17
CA VAL A 358 18.54 -8.03 -13.27
C VAL A 358 17.59 -9.19 -13.30
N GLN A 359 17.27 -9.73 -12.11
CA GLN A 359 16.15 -10.65 -11.96
C GLN A 359 14.86 -9.96 -12.39
N THR A 360 14.07 -10.61 -13.24
CA THR A 360 12.80 -10.08 -13.75
C THR A 360 11.85 -9.63 -12.63
N ALA A 361 11.88 -10.32 -11.49
CA ALA A 361 11.15 -9.98 -10.27
C ALA A 361 11.37 -8.54 -9.79
N ASN A 362 12.55 -7.96 -10.04
CA ASN A 362 12.84 -6.59 -9.60
C ASN A 362 12.03 -5.55 -10.35
N PHE A 363 11.51 -5.86 -11.54
CA PHE A 363 10.66 -4.93 -12.29
C PHE A 363 9.26 -4.81 -11.68
N ALA A 364 8.86 -5.69 -10.76
CA ALA A 364 7.62 -5.55 -10.00
C ALA A 364 7.60 -4.25 -9.20
N SER A 365 8.76 -3.66 -8.91
CA SER A 365 8.82 -2.36 -8.25
C SER A 365 8.31 -1.18 -9.09
N LEU A 366 8.17 -1.36 -10.41
CA LEU A 366 7.64 -0.34 -11.32
C LEU A 366 6.12 -0.39 -11.44
N ASP A 367 5.51 -1.44 -10.87
CA ASP A 367 4.08 -1.58 -10.73
C ASP A 367 3.60 -0.69 -9.58
N GLU A 368 2.83 0.35 -9.90
CA GLU A 368 2.27 1.29 -8.92
C GLU A 368 1.35 0.58 -7.93
N ASN A 369 0.76 -0.55 -8.33
CA ASN A 369 -0.07 -1.36 -7.46
C ASN A 369 0.72 -1.90 -6.26
N GLN A 370 2.01 -2.20 -6.42
CA GLN A 370 2.86 -2.66 -5.33
C GLN A 370 3.12 -1.57 -4.29
N GLU A 371 3.24 -0.31 -4.73
CA GLU A 371 3.40 0.82 -3.81
C GLU A 371 2.10 1.12 -3.06
N ARG A 372 0.95 1.07 -3.74
CA ARG A 372 -0.37 1.15 -3.09
C ARG A 372 -0.51 0.07 -2.01
N LEU A 373 -0.24 -1.19 -2.36
CA LEU A 373 -0.29 -2.30 -1.41
C LEU A 373 0.67 -2.08 -0.23
N ARG A 374 1.88 -1.56 -0.46
CA ARG A 374 2.83 -1.26 0.62
C ARG A 374 2.26 -0.20 1.58
N GLN A 375 1.65 0.86 1.06
CA GLN A 375 1.05 1.92 1.87
C GLN A 375 -0.14 1.40 2.69
N GLU A 376 -1.02 0.59 2.09
CA GLU A 376 -2.11 -0.07 2.81
C GLU A 376 -1.61 -1.00 3.91
N ILE A 377 -0.63 -1.86 3.60
CA ILE A 377 -0.08 -2.85 4.52
C ILE A 377 0.65 -2.17 5.71
N ALA A 378 1.28 -1.01 5.48
CA ALA A 378 1.91 -0.23 6.55
C ALA A 378 0.90 0.25 7.61
N HIS A 379 -0.32 0.63 7.20
CA HIS A 379 -1.40 0.96 8.13
C HIS A 379 -1.85 -0.23 8.97
N LEU A 380 -1.65 -1.45 8.46
CA LEU A 380 -1.92 -2.70 9.15
C LEU A 380 -0.77 -3.14 10.09
N ARG A 381 0.29 -2.32 10.21
CA ARG A 381 1.50 -2.61 11.01
C ARG A 381 2.35 -3.76 10.49
N PHE A 382 2.32 -3.97 9.17
CA PHE A 382 3.20 -4.91 8.46
C PHE A 382 4.14 -4.15 7.53
N ASP A 383 5.33 -4.70 7.31
CA ASP A 383 6.33 -4.12 6.41
C ASP A 383 6.35 -4.91 5.11
N TYR A 384 5.85 -4.32 4.02
CA TYR A 384 5.84 -4.98 2.71
C TYR A 384 7.07 -4.60 1.86
N HIS A 385 7.98 -5.55 1.71
CA HIS A 385 9.22 -5.41 0.95
C HIS A 385 9.03 -5.99 -0.47
N TYR A 386 8.40 -5.21 -1.34
CA TYR A 386 8.22 -5.59 -2.74
C TYR A 386 9.46 -5.34 -3.62
N ARG A 387 10.43 -4.57 -3.10
CA ARG A 387 11.76 -4.38 -3.73
C ARG A 387 12.80 -5.19 -2.96
N PRO A 388 13.83 -5.73 -3.63
CA PRO A 388 14.88 -6.49 -2.94
C PRO A 388 15.57 -5.62 -1.88
N GLU A 389 15.51 -6.05 -0.62
CA GLU A 389 16.17 -5.43 0.54
C GLU A 389 16.85 -6.52 1.39
N ALA A 390 18.01 -6.22 1.98
CA ALA A 390 18.87 -7.22 2.62
C ALA A 390 18.37 -7.76 3.98
N LEU A 391 17.28 -7.21 4.53
CA LEU A 391 16.91 -7.34 5.96
C LEU A 391 15.40 -7.55 6.21
N ALA A 392 14.64 -8.02 5.23
CA ALA A 392 13.20 -8.30 5.41
C ALA A 392 12.98 -9.64 6.14
N THR A 393 13.21 -9.68 7.46
CA THR A 393 12.97 -10.86 8.29
C THR A 393 12.15 -10.50 9.53
N GLY A 394 11.06 -11.23 9.77
CA GLY A 394 10.23 -11.05 10.97
C GLY A 394 8.80 -11.53 10.74
N PRO A 395 7.98 -11.60 11.81
CA PRO A 395 6.57 -11.97 11.69
C PRO A 395 5.73 -10.90 10.97
N THR A 396 6.16 -9.65 10.97
CA THR A 396 5.46 -8.52 10.30
C THR A 396 6.07 -8.16 8.94
N ALA A 397 7.27 -8.66 8.62
CA ALA A 397 7.92 -8.41 7.34
C ALA A 397 7.37 -9.37 6.28
N ILE A 398 6.86 -8.85 5.16
CA ILE A 398 6.34 -9.61 4.02
C ILE A 398 7.18 -9.28 2.80
N THR A 399 7.69 -10.29 2.11
CA THR A 399 8.46 -10.08 0.85
C THR A 399 7.58 -10.29 -0.38
N LEU A 400 7.99 -9.75 -1.54
CA LEU A 400 7.33 -10.04 -2.82
C LEU A 400 7.19 -11.54 -3.10
N ASP A 401 8.27 -12.31 -2.88
CA ASP A 401 8.28 -13.76 -3.11
C ASP A 401 7.28 -14.47 -2.19
N GLU A 402 7.16 -14.03 -0.95
CA GLU A 402 6.19 -14.59 -0.02
C GLU A 402 4.75 -14.24 -0.39
N ALA A 403 4.46 -12.98 -0.73
CA ALA A 403 3.16 -12.54 -1.21
C ALA A 403 2.75 -13.32 -2.47
N LEU A 404 3.67 -13.43 -3.44
CA LEU A 404 3.47 -14.21 -4.68
C LEU A 404 3.12 -15.66 -4.38
N ARG A 405 3.86 -16.35 -3.50
CA ARG A 405 3.58 -17.75 -3.13
C ARG A 405 2.20 -17.91 -2.48
N ALA A 406 1.84 -16.99 -1.59
CA ALA A 406 0.56 -17.01 -0.90
C ALA A 406 -0.60 -16.81 -1.89
N LEU A 407 -0.51 -15.80 -2.76
CA LEU A 407 -1.52 -15.47 -3.77
C LEU A 407 -1.64 -16.57 -4.83
N ALA A 408 -0.52 -17.11 -5.31
CA ALA A 408 -0.50 -18.23 -6.26
C ALA A 408 -1.16 -19.48 -5.68
N SER A 409 -1.00 -19.73 -4.38
CA SER A 409 -1.65 -20.86 -3.71
C SER A 409 -3.18 -20.70 -3.60
N GLN A 410 -3.74 -19.50 -3.77
CA GLN A 410 -5.19 -19.30 -3.76
C GLN A 410 -5.87 -19.59 -5.09
N GLN A 411 -5.12 -19.44 -6.19
CA GLN A 411 -5.65 -19.50 -7.54
C GLN A 411 -6.41 -20.80 -7.81
N HIS A 412 -7.53 -20.69 -8.52
CA HIS A 412 -8.31 -21.85 -8.97
C HIS A 412 -7.51 -22.70 -9.96
N ASP A 413 -6.70 -22.03 -10.78
CA ASP A 413 -5.88 -22.65 -11.80
C ASP A 413 -4.76 -23.51 -11.17
N PRO A 414 -4.77 -24.84 -11.39
CA PRO A 414 -3.82 -25.78 -10.80
C PRO A 414 -2.39 -25.56 -11.30
N ARG A 415 -2.22 -24.86 -12.42
CA ARG A 415 -0.90 -24.55 -12.98
C ARG A 415 -0.08 -23.66 -12.06
N TYR A 416 -0.70 -22.84 -11.21
CA TYR A 416 0.04 -22.06 -10.21
C TYR A 416 0.81 -22.95 -9.23
N ALA A 417 0.24 -24.07 -8.78
CA ALA A 417 0.96 -25.02 -7.92
C ALA A 417 2.15 -25.67 -8.65
N VAL A 418 2.04 -25.88 -9.95
CA VAL A 418 3.11 -26.41 -10.82
C VAL A 418 4.19 -25.35 -11.04
N TRP A 419 3.82 -24.12 -11.40
CA TRP A 419 4.74 -23.01 -11.65
C TRP A 419 5.53 -22.65 -10.39
N LEU A 420 4.90 -22.67 -9.21
CA LEU A 420 5.62 -22.49 -7.94
C LEU A 420 6.75 -23.51 -7.73
N LYS A 421 6.60 -24.72 -8.29
CA LYS A 421 7.59 -25.81 -8.19
C LYS A 421 8.63 -25.78 -9.30
N SER A 422 8.23 -25.48 -10.53
CA SER A 422 9.04 -25.68 -11.74
C SER A 422 9.58 -24.37 -12.32
N GLU A 423 8.79 -23.29 -12.28
CA GLU A 423 9.07 -22.03 -12.99
C GLU A 423 8.64 -20.79 -12.17
N PRO A 424 9.11 -20.62 -10.91
CA PRO A 424 8.63 -19.54 -10.05
C PRO A 424 8.96 -18.14 -10.60
N ALA A 425 10.00 -18.02 -11.43
CA ALA A 425 10.36 -16.77 -12.10
C ALA A 425 9.27 -16.25 -13.04
N ARG A 426 8.43 -17.13 -13.61
CA ARG A 426 7.28 -16.75 -14.46
C ARG A 426 6.29 -15.89 -13.67
N LEU A 427 5.98 -16.30 -12.44
CA LEU A 427 5.02 -15.64 -11.56
C LEU A 427 5.51 -14.27 -11.06
N ALA A 428 6.81 -14.01 -11.14
CA ALA A 428 7.42 -12.77 -10.70
C ALA A 428 7.64 -11.78 -11.87
N ASN A 429 7.22 -12.11 -13.09
CA ASN A 429 7.35 -11.23 -14.24
C ASN A 429 6.16 -10.27 -14.35
N PRO A 430 6.31 -8.95 -14.14
CA PRO A 430 5.19 -8.00 -14.18
C PRO A 430 4.50 -7.92 -15.53
N ASP A 431 5.22 -8.24 -16.61
CA ASP A 431 4.68 -8.23 -17.97
C ASP A 431 3.86 -9.51 -18.28
N SER A 432 3.78 -10.47 -17.34
CA SER A 432 3.07 -11.75 -17.52
C SER A 432 1.62 -11.70 -17.03
N ALA A 433 0.73 -12.43 -17.71
CA ALA A 433 -0.67 -12.54 -17.31
C ALA A 433 -0.83 -13.21 -15.94
N GLU A 434 0.09 -14.12 -15.59
CA GLU A 434 0.08 -14.82 -14.31
C GLU A 434 0.38 -13.87 -13.16
N TYR A 435 1.40 -13.02 -13.26
CA TYR A 435 1.67 -11.99 -12.25
C TYR A 435 0.49 -11.03 -12.10
N GLN A 436 -0.07 -10.56 -13.23
CA GLN A 436 -1.19 -9.61 -13.22
C GLN A 436 -2.45 -10.19 -12.57
N ALA A 437 -2.66 -11.51 -12.68
CA ALA A 437 -3.73 -12.21 -11.97
C ALA A 437 -3.46 -12.36 -10.46
N LEU A 438 -2.20 -12.39 -10.02
CA LEU A 438 -1.85 -12.40 -8.60
C LEU A 438 -2.02 -11.01 -7.97
N PHE A 439 -1.51 -9.98 -8.64
CA PHE A 439 -1.50 -8.60 -8.16
C PHE A 439 -2.49 -7.73 -8.93
N ALA A 440 -3.74 -8.17 -9.00
CA ALA A 440 -4.82 -7.37 -9.60
C ALA A 440 -5.02 -6.06 -8.84
N ASN A 441 -5.51 -5.01 -9.52
CA ASN A 441 -5.82 -3.72 -8.89
C ASN A 441 -6.90 -3.82 -7.80
N THR A 442 -7.70 -4.89 -7.81
CA THR A 442 -8.72 -5.19 -6.80
C THR A 442 -8.17 -5.87 -5.55
N LEU A 443 -6.90 -6.31 -5.54
CA LEU A 443 -6.28 -6.91 -4.37
C LEU A 443 -6.07 -5.85 -3.27
N THR A 444 -6.58 -6.09 -2.07
CA THR A 444 -6.36 -5.18 -0.94
C THR A 444 -5.15 -5.62 -0.09
N GLY A 445 -4.54 -4.68 0.62
CA GLY A 445 -3.45 -4.95 1.55
C GLY A 445 -3.85 -5.93 2.65
N ALA A 446 -5.08 -5.82 3.18
CA ALA A 446 -5.62 -6.75 4.16
C ALA A 446 -5.71 -8.18 3.60
N ALA A 447 -6.23 -8.34 2.38
CA ALA A 447 -6.33 -9.65 1.75
C ALA A 447 -4.96 -10.28 1.50
N LEU A 448 -3.96 -9.49 1.10
CA LEU A 448 -2.58 -9.95 0.93
C LEU A 448 -1.96 -10.38 2.26
N VAL A 449 -2.10 -9.58 3.33
CA VAL A 449 -1.61 -9.95 4.67
C VAL A 449 -2.27 -11.24 5.15
N ASN A 450 -3.60 -11.34 5.05
CA ASN A 450 -4.35 -12.52 5.48
C ASN A 450 -3.92 -13.76 4.68
N ALA A 451 -3.70 -13.61 3.36
CA ALA A 451 -3.15 -14.66 2.51
C ALA A 451 -1.80 -15.18 3.02
N VAL A 452 -0.88 -14.26 3.34
CA VAL A 452 0.46 -14.59 3.82
C VAL A 452 0.40 -15.26 5.19
N LEU A 453 -0.42 -14.78 6.11
CA LEU A 453 -0.60 -15.38 7.43
C LEU A 453 -1.14 -16.82 7.33
N CYS A 454 -2.17 -17.04 6.51
CA CYS A 454 -2.71 -18.37 6.24
C CYS A 454 -1.64 -19.29 5.63
N HIS A 455 -0.93 -18.79 4.61
CA HIS A 455 0.10 -19.56 3.92
C HIS A 455 1.27 -19.94 4.85
N ARG A 456 1.71 -19.03 5.74
CA ARG A 456 2.74 -19.30 6.75
C ARG A 456 2.31 -20.42 7.70
N ALA A 457 1.10 -20.34 8.24
CA ALA A 457 0.55 -21.33 9.17
C ALA A 457 0.47 -22.72 8.51
N ILE A 458 -0.09 -22.80 7.30
CA ILE A 458 -0.17 -24.07 6.55
C ILE A 458 1.23 -24.62 6.27
N ARG A 459 2.14 -23.79 5.77
CA ARG A 459 3.50 -24.23 5.43
C ARG A 459 4.26 -24.74 6.65
N ALA A 460 4.13 -24.07 7.80
CA ALA A 460 4.76 -24.51 9.04
C ALA A 460 4.31 -25.92 9.43
N LEU A 461 2.99 -26.18 9.40
CA LEU A 461 2.41 -27.48 9.71
C LEU A 461 2.80 -28.56 8.68
N VAL A 462 2.75 -28.26 7.36
CA VAL A 462 3.14 -29.24 6.33
C VAL A 462 4.63 -29.60 6.42
N VAL A 463 5.50 -28.64 6.72
CA VAL A 463 6.92 -28.91 6.95
C VAL A 463 7.15 -29.73 8.23
N ASP A 464 6.36 -29.51 9.28
CA ASP A 464 6.41 -30.33 10.49
C ASP A 464 5.97 -31.78 10.20
N TYR A 465 4.89 -31.99 9.43
CA TYR A 465 4.47 -33.31 8.97
C TYR A 465 5.56 -34.02 8.14
N GLU A 466 6.23 -33.29 7.22
CA GLU A 466 7.38 -33.82 6.47
C GLU A 466 8.50 -34.29 7.40
N ARG A 467 8.79 -33.54 8.46
CA ARG A 467 9.87 -33.86 9.42
C ARG A 467 9.55 -35.07 10.29
N ARG A 468 8.28 -35.24 10.67
CA ARG A 468 7.80 -36.35 11.50
C ARG A 468 7.62 -37.66 10.71
N ALA A 469 7.37 -37.58 9.42
CA ALA A 469 7.26 -38.76 8.55
C ALA A 469 8.58 -39.57 8.52
N PRO A 470 8.53 -40.91 8.42
CA PRO A 470 9.73 -41.75 8.46
C PRO A 470 10.77 -41.34 7.41
N ALA A 471 12.06 -41.37 7.78
CA ALA A 471 13.14 -40.99 6.87
C ALA A 471 13.12 -41.86 5.59
N ARG A 472 13.30 -41.23 4.43
CA ARG A 472 13.27 -41.87 3.10
C ARG A 472 11.92 -42.55 2.74
N SER A 473 10.85 -42.28 3.48
CA SER A 473 9.51 -42.78 3.13
C SER A 473 8.90 -42.03 1.95
N GLN A 474 7.96 -42.69 1.26
CA GLN A 474 7.15 -42.05 0.23
C GLN A 474 6.25 -40.94 0.83
N GLU A 475 5.75 -41.12 2.06
CA GLU A 475 4.98 -40.12 2.81
C GLU A 475 5.74 -38.79 2.92
N ARG A 476 7.00 -38.86 3.39
CA ARG A 476 7.86 -37.69 3.51
C ARG A 476 8.08 -36.98 2.17
N LEU A 477 8.28 -37.74 1.09
CA LEU A 477 8.45 -37.19 -0.24
C LEU A 477 7.16 -36.58 -0.80
N ILE A 478 5.99 -37.16 -0.50
CA ILE A 478 4.69 -36.59 -0.87
C ILE A 478 4.49 -35.23 -0.19
N TYR A 479 4.77 -35.11 1.10
CA TYR A 479 4.65 -33.82 1.81
C TYR A 479 5.63 -32.77 1.28
N ARG A 480 6.88 -33.15 1.07
CA ARG A 480 7.90 -32.25 0.49
C ARG A 480 7.52 -31.76 -0.91
N HIS A 481 7.13 -32.70 -1.79
CA HIS A 481 6.96 -32.38 -3.19
C HIS A 481 5.54 -31.89 -3.53
N GLY A 482 4.54 -32.30 -2.76
CA GLY A 482 3.13 -31.92 -2.88
C GLY A 482 2.72 -30.74 -2.01
N ILE A 483 3.65 -30.07 -1.32
CA ILE A 483 3.34 -28.94 -0.42
C ILE A 483 2.48 -27.86 -1.09
N HIS A 484 2.75 -27.48 -2.34
CA HIS A 484 1.96 -26.46 -3.05
C HIS A 484 0.52 -26.93 -3.33
N VAL A 485 0.33 -28.23 -3.55
CA VAL A 485 -1.00 -28.83 -3.77
C VAL A 485 -1.78 -28.87 -2.47
N ILE A 486 -1.17 -29.36 -1.38
CA ILE A 486 -1.79 -29.38 -0.05
C ILE A 486 -2.16 -27.96 0.38
N THR A 487 -1.23 -27.01 0.24
CA THR A 487 -1.48 -25.60 0.54
C THR A 487 -2.61 -25.04 -0.31
N ALA A 488 -2.63 -25.31 -1.62
CA ALA A 488 -3.68 -24.79 -2.49
C ALA A 488 -5.08 -25.29 -2.11
N VAL A 489 -5.23 -26.56 -1.72
CA VAL A 489 -6.52 -27.08 -1.25
C VAL A 489 -6.95 -26.40 0.04
N MET A 490 -6.04 -26.22 1.00
CA MET A 490 -6.36 -25.58 2.29
C MET A 490 -6.66 -24.09 2.15
N MET A 491 -5.92 -23.35 1.31
CA MET A 491 -6.18 -21.93 1.04
C MET A 491 -7.59 -21.70 0.48
N LYS A 492 -8.17 -22.66 -0.23
CA LYS A 492 -9.56 -22.59 -0.72
C LYS A 492 -10.61 -22.68 0.39
N ARG A 493 -10.29 -23.36 1.50
CA ARG A 493 -11.15 -23.42 2.70
C ARG A 493 -11.03 -22.16 3.57
N LEU A 494 -10.03 -21.30 3.34
CA LEU A 494 -9.78 -20.09 4.12
C LEU A 494 -10.19 -18.81 3.39
N ARG A 495 -10.94 -18.88 2.28
CA ARG A 495 -11.23 -17.70 1.45
C ARG A 495 -11.97 -16.60 2.20
N ASN A 496 -12.93 -16.95 3.05
CA ASN A 496 -13.66 -15.94 3.84
C ASN A 496 -12.73 -15.16 4.79
N ARG A 497 -11.77 -15.87 5.41
CA ARG A 497 -10.77 -15.25 6.29
C ARG A 497 -9.77 -14.41 5.51
N ILE A 498 -9.32 -14.93 4.37
CA ILE A 498 -8.42 -14.21 3.46
C ILE A 498 -9.07 -12.92 2.97
N GLY A 499 -10.31 -12.98 2.51
CA GLY A 499 -11.05 -11.84 1.98
C GLY A 499 -11.59 -10.86 3.03
N ALA A 500 -11.34 -11.09 4.31
CA ALA A 500 -11.78 -10.18 5.37
C ALA A 500 -11.10 -8.81 5.26
N ALA A 501 -11.86 -7.74 5.52
CA ALA A 501 -11.34 -6.37 5.48
C ALA A 501 -10.33 -6.06 6.59
N ALA A 502 -10.39 -6.81 7.70
CA ALA A 502 -9.45 -6.70 8.81
C ALA A 502 -8.38 -7.80 8.76
N VAL A 503 -7.24 -7.54 9.40
CA VAL A 503 -6.20 -8.56 9.56
C VAL A 503 -6.69 -9.65 10.50
N VAL A 504 -6.57 -10.90 10.04
CA VAL A 504 -6.90 -12.10 10.80
C VAL A 504 -5.86 -12.37 11.89
N ASP A 505 -6.32 -12.82 13.05
CA ASP A 505 -5.42 -13.24 14.12
C ASP A 505 -4.66 -14.52 13.73
N ALA A 506 -3.33 -14.44 13.76
CA ALA A 506 -2.45 -15.55 13.45
C ALA A 506 -2.60 -16.71 14.45
N ALA A 507 -2.87 -16.43 15.73
CA ALA A 507 -3.09 -17.46 16.73
C ALA A 507 -4.39 -18.23 16.46
N ALA A 508 -5.48 -17.52 16.14
CA ALA A 508 -6.73 -18.13 15.73
C ALA A 508 -6.59 -19.03 14.48
N ILE A 509 -5.83 -18.61 13.47
CA ILE A 509 -5.55 -19.46 12.29
C ILE A 509 -4.79 -20.72 12.68
N ASN A 510 -3.74 -20.59 13.48
CA ASN A 510 -2.95 -21.75 13.90
C ASN A 510 -3.80 -22.74 14.71
N ALA A 511 -4.64 -22.25 15.62
CA ALA A 511 -5.55 -23.09 16.41
C ALA A 511 -6.55 -23.83 15.50
N LEU A 512 -7.14 -23.14 14.53
CA LEU A 512 -8.06 -23.71 13.55
C LEU A 512 -7.39 -24.82 12.72
N LEU A 513 -6.20 -24.56 12.15
CA LEU A 513 -5.49 -25.50 11.29
C LEU A 513 -4.87 -26.69 12.02
N SER A 514 -4.70 -26.59 13.33
CA SER A 514 -4.15 -27.66 14.18
C SER A 514 -5.22 -28.67 14.62
N GLN A 515 -6.51 -28.43 14.33
CA GLN A 515 -7.58 -29.39 14.58
C GLN A 515 -7.42 -30.62 13.66
N ALA A 516 -7.64 -31.81 14.21
CA ALA A 516 -7.44 -33.08 13.49
C ALA A 516 -8.21 -33.14 12.15
N ASP A 517 -9.45 -32.66 12.12
CA ASP A 517 -10.34 -32.71 10.95
C ASP A 517 -10.10 -31.59 9.93
N THR A 518 -8.95 -30.89 10.02
CA THR A 518 -8.60 -29.79 9.12
C THR A 518 -7.39 -30.13 8.26
N LEU A 519 -6.23 -29.54 8.53
CA LEU A 519 -5.02 -29.74 7.74
C LEU A 519 -4.39 -31.11 7.97
N ASP A 520 -4.54 -31.69 9.16
CA ASP A 520 -4.07 -33.04 9.47
C ASP A 520 -4.82 -34.09 8.62
N GLN A 521 -6.16 -34.03 8.57
CA GLN A 521 -6.94 -34.87 7.66
C GLN A 521 -6.58 -34.64 6.18
N LEU A 522 -6.39 -33.38 5.75
CA LEU A 522 -5.99 -33.09 4.37
C LEU A 522 -4.65 -33.75 3.99
N ARG A 523 -3.64 -33.69 4.86
CA ARG A 523 -2.34 -34.33 4.55
C ARG A 523 -2.46 -35.85 4.48
N GLN A 524 -3.36 -36.46 5.24
CA GLN A 524 -3.58 -37.92 5.20
C GLN A 524 -4.29 -38.32 3.91
N HIS A 525 -5.31 -37.57 3.49
CA HIS A 525 -5.92 -37.76 2.17
C HIS A 525 -4.90 -37.60 1.03
N ALA A 526 -4.02 -36.59 1.12
CA ALA A 526 -2.95 -36.40 0.14
C ALA A 526 -1.95 -37.57 0.13
N PHE A 527 -1.61 -38.12 1.30
CA PHE A 527 -0.74 -39.28 1.39
C PHE A 527 -1.39 -40.53 0.77
N SER A 528 -2.62 -40.86 1.17
CA SER A 528 -3.36 -42.02 0.64
C SER A 528 -3.54 -41.93 -0.87
N LEU A 529 -3.91 -40.75 -1.39
CA LEU A 529 -4.02 -40.51 -2.83
C LEU A 529 -2.66 -40.64 -3.53
N GLY A 530 -1.59 -40.17 -2.88
CA GLY A 530 -0.22 -40.34 -3.36
C GLY A 530 0.18 -41.81 -3.48
N GLN A 531 -0.10 -42.63 -2.48
CA GLN A 531 0.21 -44.07 -2.53
C GLN A 531 -0.46 -44.77 -3.72
N GLN A 532 -1.68 -44.36 -4.08
CA GLN A 532 -2.42 -44.93 -5.21
C GLN A 532 -1.86 -44.51 -6.57
N ARG A 533 -1.34 -43.28 -6.68
CA ARG A 533 -0.97 -42.65 -7.96
C ARG A 533 0.53 -42.66 -8.26
N LEU A 534 1.38 -42.79 -7.24
CA LEU A 534 2.85 -42.66 -7.36
C LEU A 534 3.56 -44.02 -7.42
N THR A 535 2.91 -45.03 -8.01
CA THR A 535 3.43 -46.40 -8.10
C THR A 535 4.62 -46.53 -9.03
N PHE A 536 4.62 -45.76 -10.13
CA PHE A 536 5.64 -45.85 -11.20
C PHE A 536 6.45 -44.57 -11.40
N GLU A 537 6.07 -43.48 -10.73
CA GLU A 537 6.73 -42.18 -10.84
C GLU A 537 7.04 -41.62 -9.45
N GLY A 538 8.27 -41.10 -9.27
CA GLY A 538 8.67 -40.48 -8.02
C GLY A 538 7.91 -39.16 -7.75
N PRO A 539 7.64 -38.80 -6.47
CA PRO A 539 6.87 -37.61 -6.13
C PRO A 539 7.41 -36.31 -6.73
N LEU A 540 8.74 -36.15 -6.86
CA LEU A 540 9.33 -34.96 -7.47
C LEU A 540 8.91 -34.77 -8.93
N ALA A 541 8.98 -35.82 -9.74
CA ALA A 541 8.62 -35.77 -11.16
C ALA A 541 7.11 -35.57 -11.32
N TYR A 542 6.32 -36.31 -10.53
CA TYR A 542 4.86 -36.23 -10.55
C TYR A 542 4.35 -34.82 -10.30
N PHE A 543 4.83 -34.15 -9.24
CA PHE A 543 4.39 -32.81 -8.88
C PHE A 543 5.00 -31.69 -9.75
N ARG A 544 5.87 -32.01 -10.72
CA ARG A 544 6.33 -31.09 -11.77
C ARG A 544 5.49 -31.20 -13.05
N ASN A 545 4.73 -32.28 -13.21
CA ASN A 545 3.89 -32.51 -14.38
C ASN A 545 2.51 -31.88 -14.20
N GLN A 546 2.11 -31.02 -15.14
CA GLN A 546 0.84 -30.29 -15.06
C GLN A 546 -0.38 -31.21 -15.04
N SER A 547 -0.45 -32.21 -15.93
CA SER A 547 -1.59 -33.12 -16.02
C SER A 547 -1.76 -33.94 -14.74
N ASN A 548 -0.65 -34.39 -14.16
CA ASN A 548 -0.64 -35.10 -12.89
C ASN A 548 -1.15 -34.23 -11.75
N VAL A 549 -0.64 -32.99 -11.62
CA VAL A 549 -1.05 -32.05 -10.57
C VAL A 549 -2.52 -31.67 -10.70
N THR A 550 -3.00 -31.37 -11.91
CA THR A 550 -4.42 -31.08 -12.17
C THR A 550 -5.32 -32.23 -11.74
N ALA A 551 -4.96 -33.47 -12.10
CA ALA A 551 -5.75 -34.64 -11.75
C ALA A 551 -5.69 -34.96 -10.25
N PHE A 552 -4.55 -34.71 -9.60
CA PHE A 552 -4.36 -34.93 -8.17
C PHE A 552 -5.13 -33.89 -7.34
N LEU A 553 -5.08 -32.61 -7.72
CA LEU A 553 -5.84 -31.54 -7.08
C LEU A 553 -7.34 -31.80 -7.13
N ALA A 554 -7.88 -32.19 -8.29
CA ALA A 554 -9.31 -32.47 -8.43
C ALA A 554 -9.77 -33.59 -7.49
N ASP A 555 -9.07 -34.73 -7.47
CA ASP A 555 -9.43 -35.87 -6.62
C ASP A 555 -9.23 -35.58 -5.12
N LEU A 556 -8.16 -34.83 -4.78
CA LEU A 556 -7.91 -34.43 -3.40
C LEU A 556 -8.98 -33.46 -2.89
N MET A 557 -9.39 -32.49 -3.71
CA MET A 557 -10.48 -31.56 -3.38
C MET A 557 -11.80 -32.29 -3.25
N GLU A 558 -12.14 -33.17 -4.19
CA GLU A 558 -13.37 -33.97 -4.13
C GLU A 558 -13.45 -34.81 -2.84
N THR A 559 -12.36 -35.50 -2.50
CA THR A 559 -12.30 -36.32 -1.28
C THR A 559 -12.36 -35.46 -0.02
N HIS A 560 -11.52 -34.43 0.05
CA HIS A 560 -11.40 -33.62 1.27
C HIS A 560 -12.59 -32.68 1.51
N PHE A 561 -13.28 -32.26 0.45
CA PHE A 561 -14.51 -31.45 0.58
C PHE A 561 -15.77 -32.31 0.72
N ALA A 562 -15.63 -33.64 0.82
CA ALA A 562 -16.73 -34.60 0.93
C ALA A 562 -17.74 -34.50 -0.23
N LEU A 563 -17.24 -34.31 -1.46
CA LEU A 563 -18.06 -34.13 -2.66
C LEU A 563 -18.15 -35.39 -3.54
N THR A 564 -17.61 -36.53 -3.11
CA THR A 564 -17.55 -37.77 -3.91
C THR A 564 -18.91 -38.28 -4.40
N ALA A 565 -20.00 -37.92 -3.72
CA ALA A 565 -21.37 -38.27 -4.12
C ALA A 565 -22.10 -37.15 -4.90
N ASP A 566 -21.43 -36.02 -5.18
CA ASP A 566 -22.04 -34.90 -5.90
C ASP A 566 -22.22 -35.25 -7.39
N GLN A 567 -23.49 -35.32 -7.81
CA GLN A 567 -23.88 -35.69 -9.17
C GLN A 567 -23.36 -34.71 -10.23
N ALA A 568 -23.00 -33.47 -9.85
CA ALA A 568 -22.44 -32.48 -10.77
C ALA A 568 -20.98 -32.80 -11.18
N ILE A 569 -20.24 -33.61 -10.41
CA ILE A 569 -18.82 -33.86 -10.68
C ILE A 569 -18.59 -34.73 -11.92
N ALA A 570 -19.33 -35.83 -12.03
CA ALA A 570 -19.18 -36.77 -13.15
C ALA A 570 -19.32 -36.10 -14.53
N PRO A 571 -20.36 -35.27 -14.81
CA PRO A 571 -20.43 -34.56 -16.08
C PRO A 571 -19.30 -33.53 -16.24
N LEU A 572 -18.94 -32.79 -15.19
CA LEU A 572 -17.85 -31.79 -15.25
C LEU A 572 -16.48 -32.42 -15.53
N ARG A 573 -16.22 -33.65 -15.05
CA ARG A 573 -14.99 -34.41 -15.35
C ARG A 573 -14.84 -34.74 -16.84
N ASN A 574 -15.95 -34.91 -17.54
CA ASN A 574 -16.00 -35.34 -18.93
C ASN A 574 -16.02 -34.18 -19.94
N ILE A 575 -16.17 -32.93 -19.48
CA ILE A 575 -16.12 -31.76 -20.37
C ILE A 575 -14.66 -31.51 -20.78
N GLN A 576 -14.40 -31.59 -22.08
CA GLN A 576 -13.17 -31.12 -22.70
C GLN A 576 -13.51 -30.11 -23.79
N THR A 577 -13.23 -28.83 -23.53
CA THR A 577 -13.43 -27.76 -24.50
C THR A 577 -12.12 -27.04 -24.77
N ALA A 578 -11.78 -26.83 -26.03
CA ALA A 578 -10.58 -26.07 -26.43
C ALA A 578 -10.59 -24.61 -25.93
N ALA A 579 -11.75 -24.09 -25.52
CA ALA A 579 -11.90 -22.77 -24.91
C ALA A 579 -11.39 -22.68 -23.45
N ASP A 580 -11.22 -23.82 -22.76
CA ASP A 580 -10.71 -23.82 -21.40
C ASP A 580 -9.19 -23.57 -21.40
N VAL A 581 -8.76 -22.57 -20.64
CA VAL A 581 -7.36 -22.15 -20.58
C VAL A 581 -6.44 -23.23 -19.96
N TYR A 582 -7.01 -24.24 -19.30
CA TYR A 582 -6.30 -25.40 -18.75
C TYR A 582 -7.22 -26.63 -18.59
N PRO A 583 -6.66 -27.85 -18.54
CA PRO A 583 -7.46 -29.07 -18.42
C PRO A 583 -8.33 -29.09 -17.16
N ARG A 584 -9.57 -29.56 -17.28
CA ARG A 584 -10.54 -29.68 -16.17
C ARG A 584 -10.86 -28.35 -15.46
N LYS A 585 -10.74 -27.21 -16.15
CA LYS A 585 -11.03 -25.88 -15.60
C LYS A 585 -12.38 -25.81 -14.89
N ARG A 586 -13.46 -26.16 -15.60
CA ARG A 586 -14.83 -26.08 -15.05
C ARG A 586 -15.01 -26.94 -13.79
N LEU A 587 -14.42 -28.13 -13.75
CA LEU A 587 -14.44 -28.99 -12.57
C LEU A 587 -13.70 -28.34 -11.40
N LEU A 588 -12.50 -27.80 -11.62
CA LEU A 588 -11.70 -27.18 -10.57
C LEU A 588 -12.32 -25.87 -10.06
N ASP A 589 -12.95 -25.09 -10.93
CA ASP A 589 -13.73 -23.91 -10.57
C ASP A 589 -14.95 -24.31 -9.70
N TYR A 590 -15.66 -25.39 -10.08
CA TYR A 590 -16.79 -25.93 -9.32
C TYR A 590 -16.37 -26.47 -7.94
N LEU A 591 -15.38 -27.36 -7.88
CA LEU A 591 -14.86 -27.89 -6.62
C LEU A 591 -14.35 -26.75 -5.72
N SER A 592 -13.73 -25.75 -6.34
CA SER A 592 -13.28 -24.57 -5.64
C SER A 592 -14.42 -23.74 -5.04
N SER A 593 -15.53 -23.53 -5.75
CA SER A 593 -16.68 -22.77 -5.23
C SER A 593 -17.43 -23.54 -4.13
N ARG A 594 -17.29 -24.87 -4.09
CA ARG A 594 -17.86 -25.77 -3.07
C ARG A 594 -16.95 -26.02 -1.86
N ALA A 595 -15.78 -25.41 -1.78
CA ALA A 595 -14.85 -25.62 -0.67
C ALA A 595 -15.49 -25.22 0.68
N PRO A 596 -15.63 -26.13 1.65
CA PRO A 596 -16.17 -25.82 2.98
C PRO A 596 -15.28 -24.79 3.69
N GLN A 597 -15.84 -23.63 4.02
CA GLN A 597 -15.11 -22.51 4.62
C GLN A 597 -14.84 -22.76 6.12
N LEU A 598 -13.68 -22.31 6.59
CA LEU A 598 -13.18 -22.40 7.97
C LEU A 598 -13.07 -21.03 8.64
#